data_AF-A0A0U1P353-F1
#
_entry.id   AF-A0A0U1P353-F1
#
_cell.length_a   1.000
_cell.length_b   1.000
_cell.length_c   1.000
_cell.angle_alpha   90.00
_cell.angle_beta   90.00
_cell.angle_gamma   90.00
#
_symmetry.space_group_name_H-M   'P 1'
#
loop_
_entity.id
_entity.type
_entity.pdbx_description
1 polymer ?
#
loop_
_entity_poly.entity_id
_entity_poly.type
_entity_poly.pdbx_seq_one_letter_code
_entity_poly.pdbx_strand_id
1 'polypeptide(L)'
;MTNKTGDNLRPNVAASEIHRVEERVRSSRRWYISSMLTVGISTIAFFALVGWVPRSFQRPFLPLITFFPLLIYFILLYVRKSHPPTSGRELTNLEMRLGSIFSLLLLTAVAIDFFLLKPYQGTVWAAFTGILPALPCFYGVWKVSRK
;
A
#
# COMPACT_ATOMS: atom_id res chain seq x y z
N MET A 1 46.53 -9.13 11.53
CA MET A 1 46.31 -7.69 11.39
C MET A 1 46.53 -7.33 9.93
N THR A 2 45.46 -7.37 9.12
CA THR A 2 45.51 -7.02 7.70
C THR A 2 45.13 -5.56 7.51
N ASN A 3 45.96 -4.92 6.72
CA ASN A 3 46.08 -3.50 6.45
C ASN A 3 44.74 -2.88 6.03
N LYS A 4 44.37 -1.75 6.66
CA LYS A 4 43.31 -0.86 6.20
C LYS A 4 43.78 -0.23 4.89
N THR A 5 43.53 -0.88 3.76
CA THR A 5 43.54 -0.21 2.47
C THR A 5 42.42 0.82 2.49
N GLY A 6 42.81 2.08 2.70
CA GLY A 6 42.04 3.21 2.22
C GLY A 6 41.93 3.06 0.71
N ASP A 7 40.85 2.42 0.26
CA ASP A 7 40.42 2.50 -1.12
C ASP A 7 40.04 3.97 -1.37
N ASN A 8 41.02 4.71 -1.86
CA ASN A 8 40.82 5.97 -2.55
C ASN A 8 39.91 5.68 -3.75
N LEU A 9 38.59 5.70 -3.51
CA LEU A 9 37.57 5.72 -4.54
C LEU A 9 37.96 6.82 -5.52
N ARG A 10 38.45 6.41 -6.70
CA ARG A 10 38.71 7.34 -7.80
C ARG A 10 37.43 8.18 -7.97
N PRO A 11 37.52 9.52 -8.06
CA PRO A 11 36.35 10.40 -8.07
C PRO A 11 35.31 10.00 -9.13
N ASN A 12 35.76 9.41 -10.23
CA ASN A 12 34.95 8.90 -11.32
C ASN A 12 34.11 7.67 -10.91
N VAL A 13 34.66 6.79 -10.07
CA VAL A 13 33.98 5.59 -9.52
C VAL A 13 33.00 5.99 -8.42
N ALA A 14 33.37 6.98 -7.58
CA ALA A 14 32.45 7.55 -6.60
C ALA A 14 31.23 8.21 -7.28
N ALA A 15 31.45 8.99 -8.34
CA ALA A 15 30.38 9.64 -9.09
C ALA A 15 29.44 8.64 -9.80
N SER A 16 29.98 7.58 -10.41
CA SER A 16 29.15 6.54 -11.03
C SER A 16 28.35 5.75 -10.00
N GLU A 17 28.92 5.47 -8.82
CA GLU A 17 28.22 4.76 -7.75
C GLU A 17 27.11 5.63 -7.15
N ILE A 18 27.35 6.95 -6.98
CA ILE A 18 26.33 7.92 -6.54
C ILE A 18 25.15 7.96 -7.52
N HIS A 19 25.41 8.06 -8.83
CA HIS A 19 24.34 8.05 -9.83
C HIS A 19 23.55 6.74 -9.83
N ARG A 20 24.24 5.59 -9.71
CA ARG A 20 23.60 4.28 -9.66
C ARG A 20 22.71 4.11 -8.42
N VAL A 21 23.16 4.61 -7.27
CA VAL A 21 22.35 4.64 -6.03
C VAL A 21 21.17 5.58 -6.19
N GLU A 22 21.36 6.75 -6.78
CA GLU A 22 20.30 7.73 -7.00
C GLU A 22 19.20 7.21 -7.94
N GLU A 23 19.55 6.58 -9.06
CA GLU A 23 18.59 5.95 -9.97
C GLU A 23 17.83 4.81 -9.30
N ARG A 24 18.51 4.00 -8.47
CA ARG A 24 17.87 2.94 -7.69
C ARG A 24 16.88 3.50 -6.66
N VAL A 25 17.21 4.61 -5.98
CA VAL A 25 16.32 5.27 -5.02
C VAL A 25 15.10 5.87 -5.73
N ARG A 26 15.31 6.58 -6.86
CA ARG A 26 14.20 7.17 -7.65
C ARG A 26 13.26 6.11 -8.20
N SER A 27 13.79 5.01 -8.74
CA SER A 27 12.97 3.90 -9.26
C SER A 27 12.19 3.19 -8.16
N SER A 28 12.83 2.88 -7.02
CA SER A 28 12.16 2.30 -5.85
C SER A 28 11.04 3.20 -5.33
N ARG A 29 11.27 4.51 -5.27
CA ARG A 29 10.28 5.52 -4.85
C ARG A 29 9.07 5.57 -5.78
N ARG A 30 9.29 5.57 -7.10
CA ARG A 30 8.21 5.55 -8.11
C ARG A 30 7.36 4.29 -8.00
N TRP A 31 8.00 3.13 -7.84
CA TRP A 31 7.29 1.86 -7.64
C TRP A 31 6.45 1.85 -6.37
N TYR A 32 7.00 2.36 -5.26
CA TYR A 32 6.28 2.50 -4.01
C TYR A 32 5.02 3.38 -4.16
N ILE A 33 5.19 4.57 -4.75
CA ILE A 33 4.09 5.51 -4.98
C ILE A 33 3.02 4.87 -5.87
N SER A 34 3.41 4.28 -7.00
CA SER A 34 2.48 3.67 -7.96
C SER A 34 1.66 2.55 -7.31
N SER A 35 2.31 1.69 -6.52
CA SER A 35 1.62 0.58 -5.87
C SER A 35 0.72 1.04 -4.72
N MET A 36 1.12 2.03 -3.91
CA MET A 36 0.23 2.59 -2.88
C MET A 36 -1.01 3.26 -3.49
N LEU A 37 -0.84 4.04 -4.57
CA LEU A 37 -1.97 4.63 -5.29
C LEU A 37 -2.89 3.54 -5.86
N THR A 38 -2.32 2.49 -6.45
CA THR A 38 -3.10 1.37 -7.00
C THR A 38 -3.92 0.70 -5.90
N VAL A 39 -3.35 0.43 -4.72
CA VAL A 39 -4.11 -0.11 -3.57
C VAL A 39 -5.22 0.84 -3.16
N GLY A 40 -4.92 2.12 -2.94
CA GLY A 40 -5.93 3.10 -2.49
C GLY A 40 -7.09 3.23 -3.46
N ILE A 41 -6.80 3.37 -4.76
CA ILE A 41 -7.82 3.50 -5.81
C ILE A 41 -8.62 2.21 -5.96
N SER A 42 -7.95 1.05 -6.00
CA SER A 42 -8.63 -0.25 -6.08
C SER A 42 -9.54 -0.50 -4.88
N THR A 43 -9.13 -0.08 -3.68
CA THR A 43 -9.94 -0.19 -2.46
C THR A 43 -11.20 0.67 -2.55
N ILE A 44 -11.07 1.94 -2.96
CA ILE A 44 -12.23 2.82 -3.14
C ILE A 44 -13.17 2.26 -4.21
N ALA A 45 -12.64 1.84 -5.36
CA ALA A 45 -13.43 1.27 -6.44
C ALA A 45 -14.15 -0.02 -6.00
N PHE A 46 -13.47 -0.87 -5.23
CA PHE A 46 -14.04 -2.09 -4.67
C PHE A 46 -15.22 -1.80 -3.74
N PHE A 47 -15.05 -0.89 -2.77
CA PHE A 47 -16.13 -0.52 -1.86
C PHE A 47 -17.28 0.22 -2.57
N ALA A 48 -17.00 0.98 -3.63
CA ALA A 48 -18.05 1.60 -4.45
C ALA A 48 -18.88 0.55 -5.20
N LEU A 49 -18.24 -0.47 -5.78
CA LEU A 49 -18.91 -1.58 -6.46
C LEU A 49 -19.72 -2.44 -5.48
N VAL A 50 -19.13 -2.79 -4.33
CA VAL A 50 -19.81 -3.56 -3.29
C VAL A 50 -20.98 -2.76 -2.71
N GLY A 51 -20.80 -1.46 -2.43
CA GLY A 51 -21.88 -0.61 -1.91
C GLY A 51 -23.09 -0.49 -2.85
N TRP A 52 -22.91 -0.70 -4.16
CA TRP A 52 -23.97 -0.66 -5.16
C TRP A 52 -24.79 -1.96 -5.24
N VAL A 53 -24.21 -3.11 -4.91
CA VAL A 53 -24.86 -4.42 -5.08
C VAL A 53 -25.78 -4.73 -3.89
N PRO A 54 -27.03 -5.18 -4.12
CA PRO A 54 -27.94 -5.52 -3.04
C PRO A 54 -27.47 -6.75 -2.23
N ARG A 55 -27.71 -6.71 -0.92
CA ARG A 55 -27.20 -7.68 0.08
C ARG A 55 -27.60 -9.14 -0.19
N SER A 56 -28.75 -9.35 -0.85
CA SER A 56 -29.27 -10.66 -1.25
C SER A 56 -28.25 -11.44 -2.08
N PHE A 57 -27.51 -10.72 -2.93
CA PHE A 57 -26.47 -11.29 -3.78
C PHE A 57 -25.13 -11.43 -3.05
N GLN A 58 -24.87 -10.64 -2.00
CA GLN A 58 -23.56 -10.55 -1.33
C GLN A 58 -23.36 -11.55 -0.20
N ARG A 59 -24.43 -11.99 0.48
CA ARG A 59 -24.34 -12.93 1.62
C ARG A 59 -23.45 -14.15 1.36
N PRO A 60 -23.56 -14.88 0.24
CA PRO A 60 -22.71 -16.05 -0.01
C PRO A 60 -21.25 -15.67 -0.29
N PHE A 61 -20.99 -14.48 -0.83
CA PHE A 61 -19.66 -14.01 -1.19
C PHE A 61 -19.01 -13.12 -0.13
N LEU A 62 -19.63 -12.93 1.04
CA LEU A 62 -19.12 -12.06 2.10
C LEU A 62 -17.67 -12.35 2.55
N PRO A 63 -17.27 -13.62 2.79
CA PRO A 63 -15.86 -13.92 3.10
C PRO A 63 -14.96 -13.59 1.90
N LEU A 64 -15.41 -13.89 0.67
CA LEU A 64 -14.64 -13.58 -0.55
C LEU A 64 -14.43 -12.06 -0.69
N ILE A 65 -15.48 -11.27 -0.47
CA ILE A 65 -15.46 -9.80 -0.53
C ILE A 65 -14.49 -9.22 0.51
N THR A 66 -14.46 -9.80 1.71
CA THR A 66 -13.56 -9.35 2.79
C THR A 66 -12.10 -9.75 2.50
N PHE A 67 -11.88 -10.96 2.01
CA PHE A 67 -10.55 -11.50 1.72
C PHE A 67 -9.92 -10.88 0.48
N PHE A 68 -10.71 -10.46 -0.51
CA PHE A 68 -10.21 -9.93 -1.78
C PHE A 68 -9.26 -8.72 -1.65
N PRO A 69 -9.61 -7.63 -0.93
CA PRO A 69 -8.70 -6.50 -0.74
C PRO A 69 -7.47 -6.86 0.09
N LEU A 70 -7.60 -7.77 1.08
CA LEU A 70 -6.45 -8.32 1.81
C LEU A 70 -5.53 -9.12 0.88
N LEU A 71 -6.10 -9.92 0.00
CA LEU A 71 -5.35 -10.72 -0.98
C LEU A 71 -4.58 -9.82 -1.94
N ILE A 72 -5.23 -8.79 -2.51
CA ILE A 72 -4.57 -7.79 -3.37
C ILE A 72 -3.43 -7.11 -2.63
N TYR A 73 -3.66 -6.72 -1.38
CA TYR A 73 -2.63 -6.10 -0.53
C TYR A 73 -1.43 -7.04 -0.32
N PHE A 74 -1.67 -8.32 0.01
CA PHE A 74 -0.63 -9.33 0.18
C PHE A 74 0.13 -9.63 -1.12
N ILE A 75 -0.57 -9.74 -2.26
CA ILE A 75 0.05 -9.91 -3.58
C ILE A 75 0.96 -8.73 -3.88
N LEU A 76 0.51 -7.50 -3.62
CA LEU A 76 1.33 -6.31 -3.85
C LEU A 76 2.54 -6.23 -2.91
N LEU A 77 2.41 -6.67 -1.65
CA LEU A 77 3.56 -6.82 -0.76
C LEU A 77 4.55 -7.87 -1.28
N TYR A 78 4.06 -8.99 -1.82
CA TYR A 78 4.89 -10.04 -2.37
C TYR A 78 5.63 -9.60 -3.64
N VAL A 79 4.93 -8.91 -4.56
CA VAL A 79 5.51 -8.31 -5.76
C VAL A 79 6.53 -7.23 -5.40
N ARG A 80 6.26 -6.40 -4.39
CA ARG A 80 7.22 -5.43 -3.86
C ARG A 80 8.44 -6.08 -3.24
N LYS A 81 8.29 -7.19 -2.54
CA LYS A 81 9.44 -7.93 -1.99
C LYS A 81 10.36 -8.46 -3.10
N SER A 82 9.81 -8.66 -4.30
CA SER A 82 10.50 -9.21 -5.47
C SER A 82 11.18 -8.15 -6.35
N HIS A 83 10.95 -6.85 -6.13
CA HIS A 83 11.48 -5.75 -6.95
C HIS A 83 11.82 -4.50 -6.10
N PRO A 84 12.78 -3.67 -6.55
CA PRO A 84 14.20 -3.65 -6.14
C PRO A 84 14.41 -3.65 -4.60
N PRO A 85 15.63 -3.91 -4.10
CA PRO A 85 15.89 -4.07 -2.66
C PRO A 85 15.47 -2.82 -1.91
N THR A 86 14.56 -3.02 -0.97
CA THR A 86 13.98 -2.00 -0.11
C THR A 86 15.07 -1.14 0.52
N SER A 87 15.06 0.12 0.09
CA SER A 87 15.73 1.26 0.67
C SER A 87 15.53 1.30 2.19
N GLY A 88 16.59 1.13 2.97
CA GLY A 88 16.70 1.50 4.39
C GLY A 88 15.70 0.86 5.37
N ARG A 89 16.17 0.46 6.56
CA ARG A 89 15.31 -0.05 7.65
C ARG A 89 14.10 0.86 7.96
N GLU A 90 14.24 2.16 7.76
CA GLU A 90 13.15 3.12 7.98
C GLU A 90 11.95 2.95 7.05
N LEU A 91 12.18 2.67 5.76
CA LEU A 91 11.08 2.57 4.80
C LEU A 91 10.29 1.29 5.05
N THR A 92 10.98 0.19 5.36
CA THR A 92 10.36 -1.09 5.70
C THR A 92 9.49 -1.00 6.96
N ASN A 93 9.97 -0.30 8.00
CA ASN A 93 9.18 -0.07 9.22
C ASN A 93 7.95 0.80 8.95
N LEU A 94 8.11 1.83 8.09
CA LEU A 94 6.99 2.67 7.66
C LEU A 94 5.95 1.87 6.88
N GLU A 95 6.41 0.97 5.99
CA GLU A 95 5.55 0.07 5.22
C GLU A 95 4.77 -0.89 6.12
N MET A 96 5.44 -1.58 7.05
CA MET A 96 4.74 -2.47 7.99
C MET A 96 3.71 -1.71 8.84
N ARG A 97 4.06 -0.51 9.31
CA ARG A 97 3.15 0.29 10.13
C ARG A 97 1.95 0.79 9.33
N LEU A 98 2.17 1.31 8.12
CA LEU A 98 1.10 1.71 7.21
C LEU A 98 0.22 0.54 6.79
N GLY A 99 0.83 -0.60 6.53
CA GLY A 99 0.15 -1.85 6.22
C GLY A 99 -0.74 -2.35 7.34
N SER A 100 -0.24 -2.32 8.58
CA SER A 100 -1.02 -2.68 9.76
C SER A 100 -2.21 -1.74 9.94
N ILE A 101 -2.00 -0.43 9.81
CA ILE A 101 -3.09 0.57 9.87
C ILE A 101 -4.10 0.35 8.74
N PHE A 102 -3.65 0.09 7.51
CA PHE A 102 -4.52 -0.23 6.37
C PHE A 102 -5.40 -1.44 6.66
N SER A 103 -4.81 -2.56 7.08
CA SER A 103 -5.55 -3.79 7.40
C SER A 103 -6.56 -3.58 8.53
N LEU A 104 -6.18 -2.83 9.57
CA LEU A 104 -7.07 -2.54 10.69
C LEU A 104 -8.24 -1.65 10.27
N LEU A 105 -7.99 -0.61 9.46
CA LEU A 105 -9.03 0.25 8.92
C LEU A 105 -9.93 -0.49 7.94
N LEU A 106 -9.37 -1.40 7.15
CA LEU A 106 -10.14 -2.24 6.22
C LEU A 106 -11.11 -3.15 6.98
N LEU A 107 -10.63 -3.87 8.00
CA LEU A 107 -11.48 -4.69 8.86
C LEU A 107 -12.56 -3.86 9.55
N THR A 108 -12.20 -2.66 10.02
CA THR A 108 -13.14 -1.74 10.64
C THR A 108 -14.20 -1.26 9.65
N ALA A 109 -13.81 -0.91 8.42
CA ALA A 109 -14.73 -0.50 7.37
C ALA A 109 -15.72 -1.62 6.99
N VAL A 110 -15.23 -2.86 6.85
CA VAL A 110 -16.08 -4.04 6.61
C VAL A 110 -17.05 -4.28 7.78
N ALA A 111 -16.56 -4.15 9.03
CA ALA A 111 -17.41 -4.30 10.21
C ALA A 111 -18.50 -3.21 10.25
N ILE A 112 -18.16 -1.95 9.97
CA ILE A 112 -19.13 -0.84 9.92
C ILE A 112 -20.17 -1.08 8.82
N ASP A 113 -19.73 -1.49 7.62
CA ASP A 113 -20.62 -1.75 6.49
C ASP A 113 -21.59 -2.91 6.77
N PHE A 114 -21.14 -3.91 7.52
CA PHE A 114 -21.97 -5.07 7.86
C PHE A 114 -22.91 -4.82 9.05
N PHE A 115 -22.41 -4.24 10.14
CA PHE A 115 -23.13 -4.10 11.41
C PHE A 115 -23.95 -2.81 11.49
N LEU A 116 -23.38 -1.65 11.08
CA LEU A 116 -24.02 -0.35 11.26
C LEU A 116 -24.82 0.10 10.04
N LEU A 117 -24.32 -0.14 8.83
CA LEU A 117 -24.94 0.35 7.61
C LEU A 117 -26.07 -0.54 7.09
N LYS A 118 -26.56 -1.51 7.87
CA LYS A 118 -27.69 -2.39 7.48
C LYS A 118 -28.84 -1.68 6.74
N PRO A 119 -29.35 -0.51 7.18
CA PRO A 119 -30.45 0.19 6.50
C PRO A 119 -30.03 1.06 5.31
N TYR A 120 -28.73 1.32 5.12
CA TYR A 120 -28.19 2.20 4.08
C TYR A 120 -27.42 1.44 2.97
N GLN A 121 -27.50 0.11 2.94
CA GLN A 121 -26.85 -0.68 1.88
C GLN A 121 -27.54 -0.48 0.54
N GLY A 122 -26.77 -0.27 -0.53
CA GLY A 122 -27.29 0.19 -1.83
C GLY A 122 -27.31 1.72 -2.00
N THR A 123 -26.82 2.46 -1.00
CA THR A 123 -26.69 3.93 -1.09
C THR A 123 -25.24 4.37 -1.20
N VAL A 124 -25.02 5.55 -1.75
CA VAL A 124 -23.69 6.16 -1.95
C VAL A 124 -22.90 6.27 -0.62
N TRP A 125 -23.59 6.34 0.52
CA TRP A 125 -22.97 6.38 1.85
C TRP A 125 -22.11 5.15 2.17
N ALA A 126 -22.50 3.97 1.68
CA ALA A 126 -21.70 2.75 1.85
C ALA A 126 -20.34 2.85 1.12
N ALA A 127 -20.28 3.54 -0.02
CA ALA A 127 -19.04 3.74 -0.78
C ALA A 127 -18.01 4.60 -0.02
N PHE A 128 -18.45 5.52 0.85
CA PHE A 128 -17.55 6.35 1.65
C PHE A 128 -16.75 5.56 2.69
N THR A 129 -17.21 4.37 3.08
CA THR A 129 -16.47 3.50 4.02
C THR A 129 -15.11 3.06 3.45
N GLY A 130 -14.99 2.95 2.13
CA GLY A 130 -13.74 2.62 1.44
C GLY A 130 -12.68 3.72 1.46
N ILE A 131 -13.05 4.96 1.82
CA ILE A 131 -12.10 6.07 1.94
C ILE A 131 -11.21 5.88 3.17
N LEU A 132 -11.77 5.39 4.28
CA LEU A 132 -11.03 5.12 5.52
C LEU A 132 -9.79 4.25 5.29
N PRO A 133 -9.89 3.04 4.72
CA PRO A 133 -8.72 2.22 4.44
C PRO A 133 -7.84 2.78 3.33
N ALA A 134 -8.33 3.68 2.46
CA ALA A 134 -7.49 4.29 1.43
C ALA A 134 -6.59 5.43 1.97
N LEU A 135 -6.97 6.10 3.07
CA LEU A 135 -6.21 7.21 3.66
C LEU A 135 -4.74 6.90 3.98
N PRO A 136 -4.39 5.76 4.62
CA PRO A 136 -3.00 5.39 4.85
C PRO A 136 -2.19 5.28 3.55
N CYS A 137 -2.82 4.79 2.46
CA CYS A 137 -2.16 4.68 1.17
C CYS A 137 -1.80 6.06 0.61
N PHE A 138 -2.72 7.02 0.65
CA PHE A 138 -2.47 8.40 0.22
C PHE A 138 -1.46 9.11 1.12
N TYR A 139 -1.52 8.91 2.44
CA TYR A 139 -0.54 9.45 3.37
C TYR A 139 0.86 8.89 3.12
N GLY A 140 0.98 7.59 2.83
CA GLY A 140 2.23 6.94 2.45
C GLY A 140 2.84 7.55 1.19
N VAL A 141 2.02 7.77 0.16
CA VAL A 141 2.43 8.46 -1.08
C VAL A 141 2.93 9.86 -0.80
N TRP A 142 2.17 10.67 -0.06
CA TRP A 142 2.52 12.05 0.25
C TRP A 142 3.82 12.16 1.04
N LYS A 143 4.00 11.32 2.07
CA LYS A 143 5.21 11.31 2.90
C LYS A 143 6.44 10.90 2.10
N VAL A 144 6.30 9.89 1.23
CA VAL A 144 7.39 9.46 0.35
C VAL A 144 7.63 10.47 -0.77
N SER A 145 6.62 11.22 -1.22
CA SER A 145 6.75 12.30 -2.20
C SER A 145 7.43 13.57 -1.65
N ARG A 146 7.54 13.72 -0.32
CA ARG A 146 8.25 14.85 0.32
C ARG A 146 9.69 14.54 0.72
N LYS A 147 10.07 13.26 0.86
CA LYS A 147 11.46 12.81 1.06
C LYS A 147 12.16 12.67 -0.28
#